data_AF-A0A0A7KJ24-F1
#
_entry.id   AF-A0A0A7KJ24-F1
#
_cell.length_a   1.000
_cell.length_b   1.000
_cell.length_c   1.000
_cell.angle_alpha   90.00
_cell.angle_beta   90.00
_cell.angle_gamma   90.00
#
_symmetry.space_group_name_H-M   'P 1'
#
loop_
_entity.id
_entity.type
_entity.pdbx_description
1 polymer ?
#
loop_
_entity_poly.entity_id
_entity_poly.type
_entity_poly.pdbx_seq_one_letter_code
_entity_poly.pdbx_strand_id
1 'polypeptide(L)'
;MLALAVVICECGPVGAAEEGSLAASAPVPDAGELLMPAQPSPWQAEARFMVANADELLELLEVAGVANRAHPPQLSTVVSADLLFEDGDITGETWLTRSDLALLGAHAAPEMGERINAWDAFSRVFEDAGHATRLIVWFIR
;
A
#
# COMPACT_ATOMS: atom_id res chain seq x y z
N MET A 1 8.08 -6.05 -18.63
CA MET A 1 7.15 -6.13 -17.49
C MET A 1 6.98 -4.71 -16.96
N LEU A 2 5.76 -4.31 -16.57
CA LEU A 2 5.50 -3.01 -15.96
C LEU A 2 5.30 -3.18 -14.46
N ALA A 3 5.67 -2.15 -13.69
CA ALA A 3 5.33 -2.10 -12.27
C ALA A 3 4.52 -0.84 -12.00
N LEU A 4 3.41 -1.02 -11.29
CA LEU A 4 2.59 0.04 -10.77
C LEU A 4 2.94 0.25 -9.30
N ALA A 5 3.53 1.39 -8.98
CA ALA A 5 3.85 1.80 -7.63
C ALA A 5 2.82 2.86 -7.19
N VAL A 6 2.03 2.58 -6.15
CA VAL A 6 1.05 3.51 -5.60
C VAL A 6 1.36 3.78 -4.14
N VAL A 7 1.63 5.05 -3.83
CA VAL A 7 1.75 5.49 -2.44
C VAL A 7 0.35 5.77 -1.92
N ILE A 8 -0.05 5.08 -0.85
CA ILE A 8 -1.31 5.26 -0.15
C ILE A 8 -1.06 5.78 1.27
N CYS A 9 -1.93 6.66 1.74
CA CYS A 9 -1.85 7.27 3.07
C CYS A 9 -3.05 6.89 3.94
N GLU A 10 -2.81 6.29 5.11
CA GLU A 10 -3.82 5.94 6.12
C GLU A 10 -4.13 7.18 6.94
N CYS A 11 -5.32 7.75 6.75
CA CYS A 11 -5.81 8.85 7.55
C CYS A 11 -6.66 8.27 8.69
N GLY A 12 -6.01 7.67 9.69
CA GLY A 12 -6.64 7.19 10.93
C GLY A 12 -5.93 7.78 12.16
N PRO A 13 -6.64 8.06 13.27
CA PRO A 13 -5.98 8.53 14.47
C PRO A 13 -5.01 7.46 14.98
N VAL A 14 -3.74 7.83 15.15
CA VAL A 14 -2.74 7.03 15.87
C VAL A 14 -3.23 6.90 17.32
N GLY A 15 -3.98 5.83 17.61
CA GLY A 15 -4.53 5.60 18.95
C GLY A 15 -5.66 4.60 19.10
N ALA A 16 -6.09 3.88 18.05
CA ALA A 16 -7.16 2.87 18.17
C ALA A 16 -6.63 1.45 17.92
N ALA A 17 -5.59 1.05 18.64
CA ALA A 17 -5.30 -0.36 18.87
C ALA A 17 -5.28 -0.57 20.39
N GLU A 18 -6.10 -1.51 20.84
CA GLU A 18 -6.21 -2.05 22.21
C GLU A 18 -7.06 -1.25 23.19
N GLU A 19 -8.37 -1.52 23.24
CA GLU A 19 -9.12 -1.62 24.50
C GLU A 19 -10.49 -2.31 24.28
N GLY A 20 -10.78 -3.35 25.07
CA GLY A 20 -12.18 -3.73 25.35
C GLY A 20 -12.73 -5.02 24.77
N SER A 21 -12.10 -6.16 25.03
CA SER A 21 -12.84 -7.42 25.22
C SER A 21 -13.82 -7.26 26.38
N LEU A 22 -15.14 -7.42 26.15
CA LEU A 22 -16.12 -8.00 27.09
C LEU A 22 -17.56 -8.00 26.51
N ALA A 23 -18.02 -9.22 26.18
CA ALA A 23 -19.37 -9.78 26.25
C ALA A 23 -20.62 -8.92 25.93
N ALA A 24 -21.37 -9.34 24.90
CA ALA A 24 -22.83 -9.44 24.96
C ALA A 24 -23.34 -10.56 24.04
N SER A 25 -24.15 -11.45 24.60
CA SER A 25 -24.72 -12.66 23.99
C SER A 25 -25.45 -12.39 22.66
N ALA A 26 -25.20 -13.21 21.65
CA ALA A 26 -25.94 -13.19 20.39
C ALA A 26 -27.29 -13.92 20.52
N PRO A 27 -28.42 -13.34 20.08
CA PRO A 27 -29.56 -14.12 19.62
C PRO A 27 -29.41 -14.47 18.12
N VAL A 28 -30.00 -15.60 17.75
CA VAL A 28 -30.10 -16.24 16.42
C VAL A 28 -30.50 -15.24 15.30
N PRO A 29 -29.96 -15.36 14.07
CA PRO A 29 -30.11 -14.34 13.03
C PRO A 29 -31.52 -14.29 12.45
N ASP A 30 -32.09 -13.09 12.43
CA ASP A 30 -33.29 -12.75 11.66
C ASP A 30 -32.86 -12.32 10.25
N ALA A 31 -33.67 -12.73 9.27
CA ALA A 31 -33.40 -12.57 7.86
C ALA A 31 -33.44 -11.09 7.46
N GLY A 32 -32.27 -10.42 7.47
CA GLY A 32 -32.19 -9.01 7.11
C GLY A 32 -30.81 -8.39 7.31
N GLU A 33 -29.72 -9.12 7.08
CA GLU A 33 -28.40 -8.51 6.94
C GLU A 33 -28.36 -7.68 5.66
N LEU A 34 -28.87 -6.45 5.78
CA LEU A 34 -28.38 -5.30 5.02
C LEU A 34 -26.86 -5.39 5.09
N LEU A 35 -26.24 -5.74 3.96
CA LEU A 35 -24.80 -5.63 3.73
C LEU A 35 -24.37 -4.27 4.27
N MET A 36 -23.82 -4.25 5.49
CA MET A 36 -23.18 -3.06 6.02
C MET A 36 -22.15 -2.67 4.97
N PRO A 37 -22.18 -1.44 4.42
CA PRO A 37 -21.16 -1.05 3.48
C PRO A 37 -19.81 -1.28 4.17
N ALA A 38 -18.92 -2.01 3.50
CA ALA A 38 -17.55 -2.17 3.98
C ALA A 38 -17.07 -0.78 4.42
N GLN A 39 -16.63 -0.67 5.68
CA GLN A 39 -16.20 0.60 6.26
C GLN A 39 -15.30 1.29 5.23
N PRO A 40 -15.56 2.57 4.89
CA PRO A 40 -14.76 3.26 3.88
C PRO A 40 -13.31 3.17 4.30
N SER A 41 -12.46 2.74 3.38
CA SER A 41 -11.06 2.52 3.71
C SER A 41 -10.49 3.80 4.33
N PRO A 42 -9.63 3.72 5.36
CA PRO A 42 -9.02 4.89 5.97
C PRO A 42 -8.07 5.64 5.02
N TRP A 43 -7.84 5.12 3.81
CA TRP A 43 -6.90 5.66 2.85
C TRP A 43 -7.50 6.86 2.08
N GLN A 44 -6.91 8.05 2.23
CA GLN A 44 -7.48 9.31 1.71
C GLN A 44 -6.65 9.99 0.61
N ALA A 45 -5.36 9.66 0.48
CA ALA A 45 -4.49 10.26 -0.53
C ALA A 45 -3.68 9.17 -1.25
N GLU A 46 -3.62 9.30 -2.58
CA GLU A 46 -3.01 8.34 -3.48
C GLU A 46 -2.15 9.07 -4.51
N ALA A 47 -0.91 8.60 -4.70
CA ALA A 47 -0.07 9.00 -5.81
C ALA A 47 0.38 7.76 -6.58
N ARG A 48 0.16 7.77 -7.90
CA ARG A 48 0.47 6.66 -8.80
C ARG A 48 1.74 6.96 -9.58
N PHE A 49 2.63 5.98 -9.64
CA PHE A 49 3.90 6.05 -10.34
C PHE A 49 4.04 4.79 -11.20
N MET A 50 4.10 4.98 -12.50
CA MET A 50 4.36 3.88 -13.43
C MET A 50 5.86 3.70 -13.62
N VAL A 51 6.33 2.48 -13.42
CA VAL A 51 7.73 2.08 -13.55
C VAL A 51 7.85 1.20 -14.79
N ALA A 52 8.50 1.75 -15.82
CA ALA A 52 8.63 1.09 -17.12
C ALA A 52 9.56 -0.14 -17.08
N ASN A 53 10.55 -0.13 -16.18
CA ASN A 53 11.49 -1.23 -15.98
C ASN A 53 11.20 -1.95 -14.67
N ALA A 54 10.18 -2.81 -14.68
CA ALA A 54 9.74 -3.52 -13.48
C ALA A 54 10.78 -4.53 -12.98
N ASP A 55 11.56 -5.13 -13.88
CA ASP A 55 12.57 -6.13 -13.53
C ASP A 55 13.68 -5.51 -12.68
N GLU A 56 14.11 -4.28 -13.00
CA GLU A 56 15.07 -3.52 -12.20
C GLU A 56 14.53 -3.17 -10.80
N LEU A 57 13.24 -2.80 -10.71
CA LEU A 57 12.62 -2.55 -9.40
C LEU A 57 12.52 -3.83 -8.58
N LEU A 58 12.19 -4.96 -9.20
CA LEU A 58 12.13 -6.25 -8.53
C LEU A 58 13.49 -6.66 -7.95
N GLU A 59 14.55 -6.58 -8.77
CA GLU A 59 15.92 -6.87 -8.32
C GLU A 59 16.33 -5.96 -7.15
N LEU A 60 15.99 -4.67 -7.22
CA LEU A 60 16.29 -3.72 -6.15
C LEU A 60 15.58 -4.09 -4.83
N LEU A 61 14.31 -4.50 -4.90
CA LEU A 61 13.54 -4.96 -3.74
C LEU A 61 14.12 -6.24 -3.14
N GLU A 62 14.60 -7.15 -3.98
CA GLU A 62 15.26 -8.38 -3.54
C GLU A 62 16.59 -8.08 -2.84
N VAL A 63 17.42 -7.22 -3.43
CA VAL A 63 18.70 -6.79 -2.84
C VAL A 63 18.50 -6.09 -1.49
N ALA A 64 17.48 -5.25 -1.37
CA ALA A 64 17.14 -4.58 -0.12
C ALA A 64 16.45 -5.51 0.90
N GLY A 65 16.11 -6.76 0.54
CA GLY A 65 15.47 -7.73 1.42
C GLY A 65 14.01 -7.41 1.76
N VAL A 66 13.32 -6.66 0.90
CA VAL A 66 11.94 -6.17 1.11
C VAL A 66 10.96 -6.65 0.04
N ALA A 67 11.40 -7.54 -0.84
CA ALA A 67 10.55 -8.20 -1.82
C ALA A 67 9.55 -9.18 -1.19
N ASN A 68 8.47 -9.49 -1.92
CA ASN A 68 7.53 -10.57 -1.63
C ASN A 68 6.80 -10.49 -0.28
N ARG A 69 6.57 -9.28 0.25
CA ARG A 69 5.73 -9.12 1.44
C ARG A 69 4.27 -9.30 1.05
N ALA A 70 3.56 -10.14 1.82
CA ALA A 70 2.13 -10.31 1.63
C ALA A 70 1.41 -8.97 1.71
N HIS A 71 0.46 -8.77 0.81
CA HIS A 71 -0.25 -7.51 0.65
C HIS A 71 -1.02 -7.10 1.91
N PRO A 72 -1.03 -5.80 2.24
CA PRO A 72 -1.76 -5.32 3.41
C PRO A 72 -3.26 -5.60 3.26
N PRO A 73 -3.98 -5.95 4.34
CA PRO A 73 -5.39 -6.35 4.25
C PRO A 73 -6.35 -5.23 3.81
N GLN A 74 -5.86 -4.01 3.62
CA GLN A 74 -6.68 -2.83 3.38
C GLN A 74 -6.04 -1.95 2.30
N LEU A 75 -6.74 -1.82 1.17
CA LEU A 75 -6.48 -0.84 0.12
C LEU A 75 -7.53 0.25 0.13
N SER A 76 -7.24 1.35 -0.55
CA SER A 76 -8.28 2.30 -0.91
C SER A 76 -9.26 1.71 -1.91
N THR A 77 -10.50 2.23 -1.91
CA THR A 77 -11.52 1.85 -2.89
C THR A 77 -11.09 2.19 -4.32
N VAL A 78 -10.36 3.29 -4.51
CA VAL A 78 -9.88 3.72 -5.84
C VAL A 78 -8.80 2.77 -6.35
N VAL A 79 -7.79 2.46 -5.53
CA VAL A 79 -6.77 1.46 -5.90
C VAL A 79 -7.41 0.10 -6.18
N SER A 80 -8.35 -0.32 -5.34
CA SER A 80 -9.05 -1.61 -5.53
C SER A 80 -9.83 -1.63 -6.84
N ALA A 81 -10.50 -0.53 -7.21
CA ALA A 81 -11.21 -0.43 -8.48
C ALA A 81 -10.22 -0.47 -9.65
N ASP A 82 -9.14 0.29 -9.59
CA ASP A 82 -8.17 0.37 -10.69
C ASP A 82 -7.51 -0.99 -10.95
N LEU A 83 -7.16 -1.75 -9.91
CA LEU A 83 -6.64 -3.13 -10.09
C LEU A 83 -7.62 -4.06 -10.81
N LEU A 84 -8.94 -3.82 -10.70
CA LEU A 84 -9.95 -4.61 -11.42
C LEU A 84 -10.03 -4.25 -12.91
N PHE A 85 -9.56 -3.05 -13.29
CA PHE A 85 -9.60 -2.53 -14.66
C PHE A 85 -8.23 -2.55 -15.34
N GLU A 86 -7.16 -2.96 -14.65
CA GLU A 86 -5.84 -3.08 -15.23
C GLU A 86 -5.80 -4.27 -16.22
N ASP A 87 -5.44 -4.01 -17.48
CA ASP A 87 -5.53 -4.98 -18.60
C ASP A 87 -4.44 -6.08 -18.58
N GLY A 88 -3.76 -6.31 -17.45
CA GLY A 88 -2.64 -7.25 -17.35
C GLY A 88 -2.70 -8.13 -16.11
N ASP A 89 -2.03 -9.29 -16.18
CA ASP A 89 -1.99 -10.24 -15.06
C ASP A 89 -1.05 -9.70 -13.97
N ILE A 90 -1.56 -9.57 -12.74
CA ILE A 90 -0.74 -9.28 -11.56
C ILE A 90 0.09 -10.52 -11.23
N THR A 91 1.40 -10.41 -11.44
CA THR A 91 2.37 -11.50 -11.24
C THR A 91 3.09 -11.45 -9.91
N GLY A 92 2.97 -10.35 -9.17
CA GLY A 92 3.58 -10.16 -7.87
C GLY A 92 3.13 -8.87 -7.20
N GLU A 93 3.30 -8.83 -5.88
CA GLU A 93 2.95 -7.69 -5.04
C GLU A 93 3.95 -7.56 -3.88
N THR A 94 4.18 -6.33 -3.45
CA THR A 94 4.85 -6.04 -2.18
C THR A 94 4.39 -4.70 -1.64
N TRP A 95 4.75 -4.41 -0.39
CA TRP A 95 4.51 -3.11 0.22
C TRP A 95 5.72 -2.65 1.04
N LEU A 96 5.89 -1.34 1.09
CA LEU A 96 7.04 -0.66 1.65
C LEU A 96 6.59 0.44 2.60
N THR A 97 7.28 0.52 3.73
CA THR A 97 7.29 1.69 4.59
C THR A 97 8.29 2.71 4.05
N ARG A 98 8.23 3.95 4.57
CA ARG A 98 9.24 4.95 4.27
C ARG A 98 10.67 4.51 4.66
N SER A 99 10.82 3.78 5.76
CA SER A 99 12.13 3.21 6.16
C SER A 99 12.68 2.25 5.10
N ASP A 100 11.80 1.51 4.41
CA ASP A 100 12.23 0.64 3.32
C ASP A 100 12.69 1.46 2.09
N LEU A 101 12.10 2.63 1.84
CA LEU A 101 12.56 3.53 0.77
C LEU A 101 14.00 3.99 0.98
N ALA A 102 14.39 4.27 2.23
CA ALA A 102 15.76 4.60 2.57
C ALA A 102 16.72 3.42 2.32
N LEU A 103 16.29 2.18 2.56
CA LEU A 103 17.07 0.98 2.23
C LEU A 103 17.24 0.82 0.72
N LEU A 104 16.17 1.00 -0.05
CA LEU A 104 16.22 0.93 -1.52
C LEU A 104 17.16 1.98 -2.11
N GLY A 105 17.12 3.22 -1.57
CA GLY A 105 17.98 4.32 -2.02
C GLY A 105 19.47 4.02 -1.91
N ALA A 106 19.90 3.18 -0.97
CA ALA A 106 21.30 2.78 -0.81
C ALA A 106 21.83 1.88 -1.93
N HIS A 107 20.93 1.22 -2.67
CA HIS A 107 21.26 0.26 -3.72
C HIS A 107 20.83 0.72 -5.13
N ALA A 108 20.05 1.80 -5.22
CA ALA A 108 19.44 2.26 -6.46
C ALA A 108 20.46 2.90 -7.42
N ALA A 109 20.30 2.60 -8.73
CA ALA A 109 20.90 3.39 -9.79
C ALA A 109 20.34 4.83 -9.77
N PRO A 110 21.04 5.84 -10.32
CA PRO A 110 20.64 7.25 -10.20
C PRO A 110 19.20 7.54 -10.63
N GLU A 111 18.77 6.98 -11.76
CA GLU A 111 17.43 7.17 -12.33
C GLU A 111 16.33 6.56 -11.46
N MET A 112 16.60 5.41 -10.82
CA MET A 112 15.69 4.81 -9.85
C MET A 112 15.73 5.58 -8.51
N GLY A 113 16.90 6.10 -8.13
CA GLY A 113 17.09 6.93 -6.95
C GLY A 113 16.24 8.20 -6.99
N GLU A 114 16.12 8.87 -8.13
CA GLU A 114 15.22 10.03 -8.29
C GLU A 114 13.75 9.66 -8.02
N ARG A 115 13.31 8.48 -8.48
CA ARG A 115 11.95 7.99 -8.23
C ARG A 115 11.73 7.67 -6.76
N ILE A 116 12.68 6.96 -6.13
CA ILE A 116 12.63 6.64 -4.70
C ILE A 116 12.60 7.92 -3.85
N ASN A 117 13.39 8.93 -4.22
CA ASN A 117 13.37 10.23 -3.55
C ASN A 117 12.01 10.92 -3.69
N ALA A 118 11.36 10.82 -4.85
CA ALA A 118 10.02 11.35 -5.04
C ALA A 118 8.99 10.62 -4.16
N TRP A 119 9.08 9.29 -4.04
CA TRP A 119 8.22 8.49 -3.17
C TRP A 119 8.44 8.80 -1.69
N ASP A 120 9.69 8.95 -1.25
CA ASP A 120 10.04 9.34 0.13
C ASP A 120 9.51 10.75 0.43
N ALA A 121 9.74 11.71 -0.46
CA ALA A 121 9.26 13.07 -0.28
C ALA A 121 7.73 13.15 -0.17
N PHE A 122 7.01 12.38 -1.00
CA PHE A 122 5.55 12.30 -0.92
C PHE A 122 5.11 11.67 0.41
N SER A 123 5.69 10.53 0.78
CA SER A 123 5.39 9.82 2.03
C SER A 123 5.63 10.70 3.26
N ARG A 124 6.74 11.45 3.25
CA ARG A 124 7.14 12.36 4.31
C ARG A 124 6.09 13.42 4.62
N VAL A 125 5.46 14.01 3.59
CA VAL A 125 4.45 15.07 3.80
C VAL A 125 3.29 14.58 4.68
N PHE A 126 2.90 13.31 4.54
CA PHE A 126 1.82 12.71 5.33
C PHE A 126 2.30 12.21 6.69
N GLU A 127 3.48 11.59 6.76
CA GLU A 127 4.06 11.16 8.04
C GLU A 127 4.35 12.33 8.98
N ASP A 128 4.87 13.44 8.45
CA ASP A 128 5.12 14.67 9.21
C ASP A 128 3.78 15.29 9.71
N ALA A 129 2.65 14.98 9.07
CA ALA A 129 1.30 15.34 9.50
C ALA A 129 0.66 14.31 10.46
N GLY A 130 1.37 13.24 10.83
CA GLY A 130 0.89 12.20 11.75
C GLY A 130 0.08 11.09 11.09
N HIS A 131 0.14 10.95 9.76
CA HIS A 131 -0.54 9.89 9.02
C HIS A 131 0.43 8.78 8.61
N ALA A 132 -0.01 7.53 8.71
CA ALA A 132 0.81 6.41 8.26
C ALA A 132 0.82 6.34 6.73
N THR A 133 1.97 6.05 6.14
CA THR A 133 2.09 5.88 4.67
C THR A 133 2.58 4.50 4.32
N ARG A 134 2.12 4.00 3.17
CA ARG A 134 2.59 2.74 2.58
C ARG A 134 2.73 2.92 1.09
N LEU A 135 3.85 2.49 0.52
CA LEU A 135 3.99 2.33 -0.92
C LEU A 135 3.65 0.88 -1.26
N ILE A 136 2.65 0.67 -2.11
CA ILE A 136 2.28 -0.64 -2.62
C ILE A 136 2.76 -0.75 -4.06
N VAL A 137 3.36 -1.89 -4.38
CA VAL A 137 3.92 -2.16 -5.71
C VAL A 137 3.29 -3.42 -6.26
N TRP A 138 2.68 -3.32 -7.44
CA TRP A 138 2.19 -4.46 -8.22
C TRP A 138 3.03 -4.63 -9.48
N PHE A 139 3.32 -5.88 -9.83
CA PHE A 139 4.04 -6.25 -11.05
C PHE A 139 3.05 -6.80 -12.08
N ILE A 140 2.88 -6.07 -13.18
CA ILE A 140 1.87 -6.35 -14.21
C ILE A 140 2.58 -6.86 -15.47
N ARG A 141 2.08 -7.98 -16.01
CA ARG A 141 2.56 -8.56 -17.28
C ARG A 141 1.67 -8.23 -18.46
#